data_AF-A0A1Y3BQ81-F1
#
_entry.id   AF-A0A1Y3BQ81-F1
#
_cell.length_a   1.000
_cell.length_b   1.000
_cell.length_c   1.000
_cell.angle_alpha   90.00
_cell.angle_beta   90.00
_cell.angle_gamma   90.00
#
_symmetry.space_group_name_H-M   'P 1'
#
loop_
_entity.id
_entity.type
_entity.pdbx_description
1 polymer ?
#
loop_
_entity_poly.entity_id
_entity_poly.type
_entity_poly.pdbx_seq_one_letter_code
_entity_poly.pdbx_strand_id
1 'polypeptide(L)'
;MAGVNMGSDLERPTKSIPSGSLMAIISSYAVHVLFIIGLSLTCSRMALLNDLVIAQHVSAIGIFFAFGLYMSTISSGLGSMYTAPRIMQNLSNELHSVPIVRCFARGHGPNNIPINALILFVMITIGFIMIGGINVLAPIVTIPYLLTYAAIEYAYFSMAMTFDIQIQREKRFMQIASQLKTSDSDTLFIGDDSATATTT
;
A
#
# COMPACT_ATOMS: atom_id res chain seq x y z
N MET A 1 1.58 -0.07 5.34
CA MET A 1 2.30 -0.82 4.28
C MET A 1 3.43 -1.72 4.79
N ALA A 2 3.97 -1.51 6.00
CA ALA A 2 5.05 -2.35 6.54
C ALA A 2 4.74 -3.87 6.56
N GLY A 3 3.50 -4.26 6.90
CA GLY A 3 3.10 -5.68 6.90
C GLY A 3 3.10 -6.34 5.52
N VAL A 4 2.84 -5.58 4.44
CA VAL A 4 2.88 -6.09 3.06
C VAL A 4 4.33 -6.33 2.61
N ASN A 5 5.26 -5.49 3.08
CA ASN A 5 6.68 -5.61 2.77
C ASN A 5 7.32 -6.91 3.30
N MET A 6 6.68 -7.56 4.28
CA MET A 6 7.08 -8.88 4.80
C MET A 6 6.14 -10.00 4.34
N GLY A 7 5.17 -9.69 3.46
CA GLY A 7 4.14 -10.62 2.99
C GLY A 7 4.67 -11.91 2.38
N SER A 8 5.87 -11.88 1.79
CA SER A 8 6.50 -13.05 1.16
C SER A 8 6.94 -14.13 2.14
N ASP A 9 7.12 -13.78 3.42
CA ASP A 9 7.61 -14.69 4.46
C ASP A 9 6.48 -15.23 5.36
N LEU A 10 5.22 -14.95 4.99
CA LEU A 10 4.07 -15.41 5.76
C LEU A 10 3.58 -16.76 5.24
N GLU A 11 3.26 -17.67 6.16
CA GLU A 11 2.68 -18.98 5.84
C GLU A 11 1.36 -18.88 5.07
N ARG A 12 0.54 -17.84 5.34
CA ARG A 12 -0.79 -17.61 4.71
C ARG A 12 -1.08 -16.15 4.41
N PRO A 13 -0.44 -15.54 3.39
CA PRO A 13 -0.45 -14.08 3.15
C PRO A 13 -1.84 -13.51 2.85
N THR A 14 -2.70 -14.27 2.16
CA THR A 14 -4.04 -13.83 1.75
C THR A 14 -4.99 -13.58 2.93
N LYS A 15 -4.78 -14.24 4.07
CA LYS A 15 -5.60 -14.09 5.27
C LYS A 15 -4.95 -13.19 6.33
N SER A 16 -3.63 -13.30 6.50
CA SER A 16 -2.89 -12.61 7.56
C SER A 16 -2.68 -11.12 7.29
N ILE A 17 -2.42 -10.74 6.04
CA ILE A 17 -2.21 -9.33 5.66
C ILE A 17 -3.45 -8.46 5.96
N PRO A 18 -4.67 -8.81 5.50
CA PRO A 18 -5.84 -7.97 5.74
C PRO A 18 -6.23 -7.93 7.23
N SER A 19 -6.26 -9.09 7.90
CA SER A 19 -6.61 -9.15 9.33
C SER A 19 -5.61 -8.39 10.20
N GLY A 20 -4.31 -8.59 9.97
CA GLY A 20 -3.26 -7.90 10.71
C GLY A 20 -3.26 -6.39 10.48
N SER A 21 -3.46 -5.94 9.24
CA SER A 21 -3.49 -4.51 8.92
C SER A 21 -4.69 -3.81 9.55
N LEU A 22 -5.88 -4.40 9.48
CA LEU A 22 -7.09 -3.83 10.09
C LEU A 22 -6.99 -3.77 11.63
N MET A 23 -6.52 -4.85 12.26
CA MET A 23 -6.30 -4.87 13.71
C MET A 23 -5.27 -3.83 14.15
N ALA A 24 -4.17 -3.67 13.40
CA ALA A 24 -3.17 -2.66 13.69
C ALA A 24 -3.71 -1.22 13.58
N ILE A 25 -4.53 -0.94 12.55
CA ILE A 25 -5.17 0.38 12.37
C ILE A 25 -6.13 0.67 13.53
N ILE A 26 -7.02 -0.27 13.86
CA ILE A 26 -8.00 -0.12 14.94
C ILE A 26 -7.31 0.08 16.29
N SER A 27 -6.31 -0.75 16.60
CA SER A 27 -5.52 -0.65 17.84
C SER A 27 -4.80 0.70 17.94
N SER A 28 -4.12 1.12 16.86
CA SER A 28 -3.41 2.40 16.83
C SER A 28 -4.37 3.57 17.02
N TYR A 29 -5.51 3.56 16.33
CA TYR A 29 -6.53 4.60 16.45
C TYR A 29 -7.10 4.68 17.87
N ALA A 30 -7.41 3.54 18.48
CA ALA A 30 -7.90 3.48 19.86
C ALA A 30 -6.90 4.06 20.86
N VAL A 31 -5.61 3.72 20.73
CA VAL A 31 -4.55 4.27 21.59
C VAL A 31 -4.40 5.78 21.42
N HIS A 32 -4.46 6.31 20.19
CA HIS A 32 -4.39 7.75 19.94
C HIS A 32 -5.58 8.50 20.56
N VAL A 33 -6.80 7.96 20.40
CA VAL A 33 -8.01 8.56 20.99
C VAL A 33 -7.93 8.55 22.52
N LEU A 34 -7.52 7.43 23.12
CA LEU A 34 -7.34 7.35 24.57
C LEU A 34 -6.31 8.36 25.07
N PHE A 35 -5.19 8.51 24.35
CA PHE A 35 -4.16 9.49 24.69
C PHE A 35 -4.66 10.94 24.59
N ILE A 36 -5.40 11.27 23.53
CA ILE A 36 -6.01 12.61 23.37
C ILE A 36 -7.00 12.90 24.49
N ILE A 37 -7.87 11.95 24.84
CA ILE A 37 -8.83 12.11 25.95
C ILE A 37 -8.09 12.28 27.27
N GLY A 38 -7.04 11.47 27.52
CA GLY A 38 -6.21 11.57 28.71
C GLY A 38 -5.59 12.96 28.88
N LEU A 39 -4.95 13.50 27.84
CA LEU A 39 -4.38 14.85 27.87
C LEU A 39 -5.46 15.93 28.01
N SER A 40 -6.62 15.75 27.36
CA SER A 40 -7.73 16.71 27.42
C SER A 40 -8.35 16.80 28.81
N LEU A 41 -8.39 15.70 29.57
CA LEU A 41 -8.92 15.67 30.94
C LEU A 41 -7.92 16.22 31.97
N THR A 42 -6.60 16.11 31.72
CA THR A 42 -5.57 16.50 32.68
C THR A 42 -4.99 17.90 32.45
N CYS A 43 -5.02 18.43 31.22
CA CYS A 43 -4.35 19.69 30.86
C CYS A 43 -5.33 20.83 30.55
N SER A 44 -4.96 22.05 30.91
CA SER A 44 -5.67 23.24 30.45
C SER A 44 -5.30 23.57 28.99
N ARG A 45 -6.22 24.20 28.24
CA ARG A 45 -6.04 24.55 26.82
C ARG A 45 -4.78 25.37 26.56
N MET A 46 -4.42 26.27 27.48
CA MET A 46 -3.24 27.13 27.35
C MET A 46 -1.93 26.34 27.50
N ALA A 47 -1.90 25.33 28.36
CA ALA A 47 -0.74 24.45 28.50
C ALA A 47 -0.52 23.61 27.23
N LEU A 48 -1.62 23.12 26.62
CA LEU A 48 -1.57 22.28 25.42
C LEU A 48 -1.10 23.02 24.15
N LEU A 49 -1.30 24.34 24.09
CA LEU A 49 -0.92 25.17 22.93
C LEU A 49 0.53 25.67 23.00
N ASN A 50 1.03 25.95 24.20
CA ASN A 50 2.35 26.58 24.37
C ASN A 50 3.47 25.57 24.61
N ASP A 51 3.16 24.36 25.05
CA ASP A 51 4.15 23.36 25.42
C ASP A 51 3.99 22.04 24.64
N LEU A 52 4.94 21.79 23.73
CA LEU A 52 5.00 20.55 22.93
C LEU A 52 5.45 19.34 23.75
N VAL A 53 6.07 19.54 24.91
CA VAL A 53 6.54 18.47 25.83
C VAL A 53 5.62 18.28 27.03
N ILE A 54 4.42 18.87 27.02
CA ILE A 54 3.42 18.75 28.08
C ILE A 54 3.07 17.27 28.42
N ALA A 55 3.07 16.40 27.41
CA ALA A 55 2.83 14.97 27.60
C ALA A 55 3.87 14.29 28.49
N GLN A 56 5.13 14.75 28.46
CA GLN A 56 6.19 14.26 29.33
C GLN A 56 5.98 14.74 30.78
N HIS A 57 5.52 15.98 30.96
CA HIS A 57 5.26 16.56 32.28
C HIS A 57 4.08 15.94 33.01
N VAL A 58 3.05 15.52 32.27
CA VAL A 58 1.84 14.88 32.80
C VAL A 58 2.07 13.41 33.15
N SER A 59 3.10 12.78 32.59
CA SER A 59 3.41 11.38 32.84
C SER A 59 3.89 11.13 34.28
N ALA A 60 3.42 10.03 34.88
CA ALA A 60 3.81 9.63 36.25
C ALA A 60 5.33 9.50 36.43
N ILE A 61 6.04 9.11 35.37
CA ILE A 61 7.51 9.01 35.33
C ILE A 61 7.97 9.58 33.99
N GLY A 62 8.19 10.90 33.93
CA GLY A 62 8.56 11.60 32.70
C GLY A 62 9.79 11.02 31.98
N ILE A 63 10.77 10.48 32.72
CA ILE A 63 11.96 9.85 32.13
C ILE A 63 11.62 8.58 31.34
N PHE A 64 10.64 7.80 31.78
CA PHE A 64 10.22 6.58 31.09
C PHE A 64 9.45 6.91 29.80
N PHE A 65 8.63 7.96 29.84
CA PHE A 65 7.96 8.47 28.65
C PHE A 65 8.96 8.95 27.59
N ALA A 66 9.94 9.76 27.98
CA ALA A 66 10.99 10.25 27.09
C ALA A 66 11.81 9.10 26.48
N PHE A 67 12.16 8.09 27.28
CA PHE A 67 12.86 6.90 26.80
C PHE A 67 12.04 6.11 25.78
N GLY A 68 10.76 5.87 26.06
CA GLY A 68 9.84 5.20 25.14
C GLY A 68 9.67 5.96 23.82
N LEU A 69 9.54 7.28 23.89
CA LEU A 69 9.46 8.15 22.71
C LEU A 69 10.71 8.04 21.84
N TYR A 70 11.90 8.04 22.45
CA TYR A 70 13.17 7.91 21.74
C TYR A 70 13.32 6.54 21.08
N MET A 71 13.04 5.46 21.82
CA MET A 71 13.12 4.09 21.30
C MET A 71 12.11 3.84 20.17
N SER A 72 10.89 4.37 20.29
CA SER A 72 9.87 4.31 19.24
C SER A 72 10.33 5.02 17.96
N THR A 73 10.91 6.22 18.11
CA THR A 73 11.42 7.01 16.97
C THR A 73 12.57 6.30 16.27
N ILE A 74 13.53 5.74 17.02
CA ILE A 74 14.64 4.96 16.45
C ILE A 74 14.10 3.74 15.69
N SER A 75 13.19 2.97 16.29
CA SER A 75 12.61 1.79 15.65
C SER A 75 11.92 2.13 14.33
N SER A 76 11.11 3.18 14.32
CA SER A 76 10.43 3.66 13.10
C SER A 76 11.42 4.15 12.05
N GLY A 77 12.45 4.90 12.45
CA GLY A 77 13.49 5.39 11.56
C GLY A 77 14.29 4.27 10.89
N LEU A 78 14.72 3.26 11.66
CA LEU A 78 15.44 2.10 11.15
C LEU A 78 14.60 1.27 10.17
N GLY A 79 13.30 1.09 10.47
CA GLY A 79 12.38 0.38 9.58
C GLY A 79 12.24 1.05 8.21
N SER A 80 12.12 2.39 8.20
CA SER A 80 12.06 3.20 6.98
C SER A 80 13.39 3.18 6.20
N MET A 81 14.52 3.24 6.91
CA MET A 81 15.87 3.22 6.32
C MET A 81 16.18 1.90 5.59
N TYR A 82 15.63 0.78 6.04
CA TYR A 82 15.79 -0.51 5.36
C TYR A 82 14.80 -0.71 4.21
N THR A 83 13.57 -0.22 4.39
CA THR A 83 12.48 -0.45 3.43
C THR A 83 12.63 0.42 2.17
N ALA A 84 12.97 1.70 2.30
CA ALA A 84 13.03 2.61 1.16
C ALA A 84 14.06 2.21 0.08
N PRO A 85 15.32 1.86 0.42
CA PRO A 85 16.31 1.43 -0.56
C PRO A 85 15.92 0.13 -1.28
N ARG A 86 15.26 -0.80 -0.58
CA ARG A 86 14.79 -2.06 -1.18
C ARG A 86 13.66 -1.85 -2.18
N ILE A 87 12.70 -0.96 -1.86
CA ILE A 87 11.66 -0.58 -2.81
C ILE A 87 12.29 0.06 -4.05
N MET A 88 13.25 0.97 -3.87
CA MET A 88 13.95 1.64 -4.97
C MET A 88 14.74 0.65 -5.84
N GLN A 89 15.39 -0.34 -5.22
CA GLN A 89 16.11 -1.40 -5.92
C GLN A 89 15.16 -2.30 -6.73
N ASN A 90 14.05 -2.74 -6.13
CA ASN A 90 13.06 -3.57 -6.81
C ASN A 90 12.46 -2.84 -8.02
N LEU A 91 12.11 -1.56 -7.83
CA LEU A 91 11.62 -0.71 -8.92
C LEU A 91 12.67 -0.56 -10.02
N SER A 92 13.94 -0.37 -9.67
CA SER A 92 15.02 -0.27 -10.65
C SER A 92 15.27 -1.57 -11.42
N ASN A 93 15.00 -2.74 -10.81
CA ASN A 93 15.10 -4.03 -11.49
C ASN A 93 13.96 -4.23 -12.50
N GLU A 94 12.76 -3.73 -12.19
CA GLU A 94 11.62 -3.76 -13.13
C GLU A 94 11.77 -2.72 -14.25
N LEU A 95 12.23 -1.51 -13.94
CA LEU A 95 12.45 -0.43 -14.93
C LEU A 95 13.85 -0.52 -15.57
N HIS A 96 14.21 -1.69 -16.10
CA HIS A 96 15.50 -1.93 -16.75
C HIS A 96 15.78 -1.03 -17.97
N SER A 97 14.72 -0.46 -18.56
CA SER A 97 14.79 0.40 -19.75
C SER A 97 15.32 1.81 -19.48
N VAL A 98 15.42 2.25 -18.21
CA VAL A 98 15.87 3.61 -17.87
C VAL A 98 17.34 3.58 -17.40
N PRO A 99 18.29 4.17 -18.15
CA PRO A 99 19.71 4.05 -17.83
C PRO A 99 20.12 4.74 -16.51
N ILE A 100 19.40 5.78 -16.08
CA ILE A 100 19.65 6.49 -14.80
C ILE A 100 19.43 5.57 -13.59
N VAL A 101 18.42 4.70 -13.62
CA VAL A 101 18.07 3.90 -12.44
C VAL A 101 18.98 2.68 -12.27
N ARG A 102 19.62 2.22 -13.34
CA ARG A 102 20.49 1.02 -13.37
C ARG A 102 21.64 1.06 -12.34
N CYS A 103 22.09 2.25 -11.93
CA CYS A 103 23.07 2.42 -10.85
C CYS A 103 22.55 1.95 -9.49
N PHE A 104 21.24 2.04 -9.25
CA PHE A 104 20.56 1.65 -8.01
C PHE A 104 20.11 0.18 -7.99
N ALA A 105 20.02 -0.47 -9.15
CA ALA A 105 19.75 -1.92 -9.27
C ALA A 105 20.88 -2.81 -8.73
N ARG A 106 22.12 -2.29 -8.62
CA ARG A 106 23.30 -3.06 -8.23
C ARG A 106 23.26 -3.44 -6.74
N GLY A 107 22.68 -4.60 -6.44
CA GLY A 107 22.77 -5.24 -5.13
C GLY A 107 24.18 -5.79 -4.87
N HIS A 108 24.65 -5.68 -3.63
CA HIS A 108 25.93 -6.26 -3.21
C HIS A 108 25.71 -7.38 -2.17
N GLY A 109 26.47 -8.48 -2.33
CA GLY A 109 26.49 -9.61 -1.40
C GLY A 109 25.32 -10.61 -1.55
N PRO A 110 25.30 -11.69 -0.76
CA PRO A 110 24.29 -12.75 -0.84
C PRO A 110 22.87 -12.30 -0.47
N ASN A 111 22.72 -11.17 0.25
CA ASN A 111 21.43 -10.59 0.63
C ASN A 111 21.00 -9.42 -0.29
N ASN A 112 21.67 -9.22 -1.42
CA ASN A 112 21.37 -8.19 -2.43
C ASN A 112 21.13 -6.80 -1.84
N ILE A 113 21.98 -6.34 -0.92
CA ILE A 113 21.74 -5.08 -0.21
C ILE A 113 22.04 -3.89 -1.16
N PRO A 114 21.11 -2.94 -1.35
CA PRO A 114 21.29 -1.82 -2.27
C PRO A 114 22.05 -0.66 -1.61
N ILE A 115 23.38 -0.79 -1.54
CA ILE A 115 24.26 0.20 -0.88
C ILE A 115 24.12 1.59 -1.53
N ASN A 116 24.06 1.67 -2.86
CA ASN A 116 23.94 2.95 -3.58
C ASN A 116 22.63 3.68 -3.27
N ALA A 117 21.51 2.96 -3.21
CA ALA A 117 20.22 3.54 -2.86
C ALA A 117 20.16 3.95 -1.38
N LEU A 118 20.83 3.19 -0.50
CA LEU A 118 20.95 3.53 0.92
C LEU A 118 21.75 4.82 1.13
N ILE A 119 22.90 4.99 0.45
CA ILE A 119 23.71 6.21 0.53
C ILE A 119 22.90 7.43 0.07
N LEU A 120 22.18 7.30 -1.05
CA LEU A 120 21.32 8.37 -1.55
C LEU A 120 20.21 8.72 -0.53
N PHE A 121 19.54 7.71 0.02
CA PHE A 121 18.50 7.90 1.03
C PHE A 121 19.03 8.64 2.27
N VAL A 122 20.21 8.26 2.76
CA VAL A 122 20.86 8.91 3.91
C VAL A 122 21.23 10.35 3.58
N MET A 123 21.80 10.62 2.40
CA MET A 123 22.13 11.98 1.96
C MET A 123 20.89 12.90 1.91
N ILE A 124 19.79 12.41 1.34
CA ILE A 124 18.53 13.14 1.28
C ILE A 124 17.97 13.38 2.69
N THR A 125 18.01 12.35 3.54
CA THR A 125 17.53 12.43 4.94
C THR A 125 18.32 13.47 5.74
N ILE A 126 19.65 13.48 5.62
CA ILE A 126 20.51 14.49 6.27
C ILE A 126 20.17 15.90 5.76
N GLY A 127 19.89 16.05 4.46
CA GLY A 127 19.43 17.33 3.88
C GLY A 127 18.14 17.84 4.53
N PHE A 128 17.15 16.98 4.75
CA PHE A 128 15.91 17.36 5.43
C PHE A 128 16.10 17.65 6.92
N ILE A 129 17.00 16.93 7.60
CA ILE A 129 17.35 17.19 9.00
C ILE A 129 18.00 18.58 9.15
N MET A 130 18.87 18.97 8.22
CA MET A 130 19.55 20.27 8.23
C MET A 130 18.60 21.48 8.08
N ILE A 131 17.48 21.32 7.36
CA ILE A 131 16.46 22.39 7.21
C ILE A 131 15.84 22.73 8.58
N GLY A 132 15.62 21.71 9.42
CA GLY A 132 15.04 21.87 10.76
C GLY A 132 13.56 22.29 10.75
N GLY A 133 12.83 21.95 11.81
CA GLY A 133 11.44 22.38 12.00
C GLY A 133 10.39 21.36 11.58
N ILE A 134 9.85 20.63 12.56
CA ILE A 134 8.89 19.54 12.34
C ILE A 134 7.60 20.00 11.63
N ASN A 135 7.18 21.25 11.84
CA ASN A 135 5.98 21.82 11.22
C ASN A 135 6.14 22.04 9.70
N VAL A 136 7.37 22.26 9.22
CA VAL A 136 7.67 22.38 7.79
C VAL A 136 7.85 20.99 7.18
N LEU A 137 8.50 20.07 7.91
CA LEU A 137 8.72 18.70 7.44
C LEU A 137 7.43 17.88 7.35
N ALA A 138 6.46 18.13 8.25
CA ALA A 138 5.20 17.39 8.28
C ALA A 138 4.48 17.36 6.92
N PRO A 139 4.12 18.49 6.29
CA PRO A 139 3.44 18.46 4.99
C PRO A 139 4.31 17.90 3.86
N ILE A 140 5.63 18.12 3.89
CA ILE A 140 6.57 17.58 2.89
C ILE A 140 6.52 16.05 2.85
N VAL A 141 6.39 15.42 4.02
CA VAL A 141 6.27 13.96 4.12
C VAL A 141 4.83 13.50 3.83
N THR A 142 3.82 14.20 4.35
CA THR A 142 2.41 13.81 4.22
C THR A 142 1.90 13.81 2.78
N ILE A 143 2.28 14.81 1.95
CA ILE A 143 1.75 14.93 0.58
C ILE A 143 2.10 13.70 -0.30
N PRO A 144 3.37 13.25 -0.39
CA PRO A 144 3.72 12.03 -1.12
C PRO A 144 3.03 10.76 -0.58
N TYR A 145 2.86 10.64 0.75
CA TYR A 145 2.12 9.52 1.34
C TYR A 145 0.66 9.51 0.89
N LEU A 146 -0.04 10.64 0.98
CA LEU A 146 -1.43 10.78 0.51
C LEU A 146 -1.56 10.53 -0.99
N LEU A 147 -0.61 11.03 -1.80
CA LEU A 147 -0.58 10.76 -3.23
C LEU A 147 -0.46 9.26 -3.53
N THR A 148 0.37 8.55 -2.77
CA THR A 148 0.53 7.09 -2.91
C THR A 148 -0.75 6.36 -2.55
N TYR A 149 -1.45 6.77 -1.48
CA TYR A 149 -2.75 6.21 -1.13
C TYR A 149 -3.79 6.46 -2.23
N ALA A 150 -3.88 7.68 -2.75
CA ALA A 150 -4.78 8.02 -3.85
C ALA A 150 -4.46 7.22 -5.12
N ALA A 151 -3.18 7.03 -5.45
CA ALA A 151 -2.76 6.23 -6.60
C ALA A 151 -3.14 4.75 -6.45
N ILE A 152 -3.02 4.18 -5.23
CA ILE A 152 -3.41 2.78 -4.96
C ILE A 152 -4.92 2.60 -5.07
N GLU A 153 -5.70 3.51 -4.49
CA GLU A 153 -7.17 3.48 -4.59
C GLU A 153 -7.63 3.62 -6.05
N TYR A 154 -7.02 4.53 -6.80
CA TYR A 154 -7.30 4.69 -8.22
C TYR A 154 -6.93 3.45 -9.04
N ALA A 155 -5.75 2.87 -8.81
CA ALA A 155 -5.31 1.65 -9.49
C ALA A 155 -6.27 0.49 -9.21
N TYR A 156 -6.72 0.34 -7.95
CA TYR A 156 -7.72 -0.66 -7.59
C TYR A 156 -9.05 -0.44 -8.30
N PHE A 157 -9.54 0.81 -8.33
CA PHE A 157 -10.76 1.16 -9.06
C PHE A 157 -10.65 0.86 -10.56
N SER A 158 -9.54 1.24 -11.19
CA SER A 158 -9.28 0.96 -12.61
C SER A 158 -9.24 -0.54 -12.91
N MET A 159 -8.63 -1.34 -12.02
CA MET A 159 -8.57 -2.79 -12.17
C MET A 159 -9.94 -3.44 -11.99
N ALA A 160 -10.70 -3.03 -10.98
CA ALA A 160 -12.06 -3.53 -10.73
C ALA A 160 -13.00 -3.22 -11.91
N MET A 161 -12.93 -2.00 -12.47
CA MET A 161 -13.71 -1.62 -13.64
C MET A 161 -13.31 -2.40 -14.89
N THR A 162 -12.01 -2.61 -15.10
CA THR A 162 -11.51 -3.42 -16.23
C THR A 162 -11.97 -4.88 -16.12
N PHE A 163 -11.96 -5.44 -14.91
CA PHE A 163 -12.44 -6.80 -14.65
C PHE A 163 -13.94 -6.95 -14.92
N ASP A 164 -14.76 -5.98 -14.51
CA ASP A 164 -16.20 -6.01 -14.80
C ASP A 164 -16.48 -5.92 -16.32
N ILE A 165 -15.75 -5.06 -17.04
CA ILE A 165 -15.84 -4.98 -18.51
C ILE A 165 -15.47 -6.32 -19.17
N GLN A 166 -14.45 -7.03 -18.68
CA GLN A 166 -14.06 -8.34 -19.21
C GLN A 166 -15.16 -9.38 -19.01
N ILE A 167 -15.77 -9.44 -17.81
CA ILE A 167 -16.90 -10.35 -17.52
C ILE A 167 -18.09 -10.05 -18.43
N GLN A 168 -18.41 -8.77 -18.64
CA GLN A 168 -19.52 -8.39 -19.52
C GLN A 168 -19.25 -8.79 -20.98
N ARG A 169 -18.00 -8.64 -21.45
CA ARG A 169 -17.61 -9.08 -22.80
C ARG A 169 -17.76 -10.59 -22.93
N GLU A 170 -17.28 -11.36 -21.95
CA GLU A 170 -17.38 -12.82 -21.95
C GLU A 170 -18.85 -13.30 -21.99
N LYS A 171 -19.73 -12.69 -21.17
CA LYS A 171 -21.18 -12.96 -21.21
C LYS A 171 -21.79 -12.67 -22.57
N ARG A 172 -21.43 -11.55 -23.21
CA ARG A 172 -21.90 -11.21 -24.57
C ARG A 172 -21.43 -12.22 -25.62
N PHE A 173 -20.17 -12.64 -25.58
CA PHE A 173 -19.65 -13.66 -26.49
C PHE A 173 -20.34 -15.01 -26.30
N MET A 174 -20.60 -15.43 -25.05
CA MET A 174 -21.33 -16.66 -24.76
C MET A 174 -22.77 -16.62 -25.28
N GLN A 175 -23.47 -15.48 -25.13
CA GLN A 175 -24.81 -15.30 -25.69
C GLN A 175 -24.81 -15.43 -27.21
N ILE A 176 -23.88 -14.74 -27.90
CA ILE A 176 -23.76 -14.82 -29.36
C ILE A 176 -23.44 -16.27 -29.80
N ALA A 177 -22.54 -16.95 -29.11
CA ALA A 177 -22.21 -18.36 -29.40
C ALA A 177 -23.41 -19.31 -29.19
N SER A 178 -24.22 -19.10 -28.14
CA SER A 178 -25.44 -19.89 -27.94
C SER A 178 -26.49 -19.67 -29.04
N GLN A 179 -26.64 -18.43 -29.52
CA GLN A 179 -27.57 -18.07 -30.59
C GLN A 179 -27.14 -18.69 -31.94
N LEU A 180 -25.84 -18.71 -32.22
CA LEU A 180 -25.30 -19.38 -33.41
C LEU A 180 -25.55 -20.90 -33.35
N LYS A 181 -25.38 -21.53 -32.18
CA LYS A 181 -25.62 -22.97 -32.00
C LYS A 181 -27.09 -23.36 -32.17
N THR A 182 -28.04 -22.55 -31.67
CA THR A 182 -29.48 -22.79 -31.87
C THR A 182 -29.87 -22.61 -33.34
N SER A 183 -29.35 -21.59 -34.01
CA SER A 183 -29.64 -21.34 -35.43
C SER A 183 -29.11 -22.44 -36.37
N ASP A 184 -27.97 -23.06 -36.03
CA ASP A 184 -27.39 -24.20 -36.76
C ASP A 184 -28.17 -25.51 -36.50
N SER A 185 -28.75 -25.66 -35.30
CA SER A 185 -29.61 -26.80 -34.97
C SER A 185 -30.93 -26.73 -35.75
N ASP A 186 -31.56 -25.56 -35.82
CA ASP A 186 -32.84 -25.35 -36.51
C ASP A 186 -32.72 -25.55 -38.04
N THR A 187 -31.57 -25.23 -38.62
CA THR A 187 -31.30 -25.47 -40.04
C THR A 187 -31.07 -26.94 -40.37
N LEU A 188 -30.56 -27.74 -39.43
CA LEU A 188 -30.42 -29.20 -39.59
C LEU A 188 -31.78 -29.91 -39.56
N PHE A 189 -32.73 -29.47 -38.71
CA PHE A 189 -34.07 -30.06 -38.63
C PHE A 189 -34.95 -29.72 -39.85
N ILE A 190 -34.80 -28.54 -40.44
CA ILE A 190 -35.52 -28.18 -41.68
C ILE A 190 -35.01 -28.98 -42.90
N GLY A 191 -33.75 -29.44 -42.87
CA GLY A 191 -33.17 -30.29 -43.91
C GLY A 191 -33.84 -31.66 -44.04
N ASP A 192 -34.13 -32.33 -42.92
CA ASP A 192 -34.73 -33.68 -42.91
C ASP A 192 -36.23 -33.67 -43.26
N ASP A 193 -36.99 -32.65 -42.85
CA ASP A 193 -38.42 -32.54 -43.18
C ASP A 193 -38.68 -32.23 -44.67
N SER A 194 -37.71 -31.61 -45.36
CA SER A 194 -37.81 -31.34 -46.79
C SER A 194 -37.62 -32.58 -47.68
N ALA A 195 -37.02 -33.66 -47.17
CA ALA A 195 -36.81 -34.90 -47.92
C ALA A 195 -38.01 -35.86 -47.89
N THR A 196 -38.96 -35.67 -46.97
CA THR A 196 -40.06 -36.63 -46.74
C THR A 196 -41.41 -36.20 -47.36
N ALA A 197 -41.51 -34.98 -47.89
CA ALA A 197 -42.75 -34.46 -48.50
C ALA A 197 -42.88 -34.72 -50.02
N THR A 198 -41.98 -35.50 -50.63
CA THR A 198 -41.96 -35.72 -52.09
C THR A 198 -41.94 -37.20 -52.47
N THR A 199 -42.89 -38.00 -51.97
CA THR A 199 -43.27 -39.26 -52.62
C THR A 199 -44.74 -39.55 -52.34
N THR A 200 -45.54 -39.28 -53.37
CA THR A 200 -46.81 -39.92 -53.70
C THR A 200 -46.77 -41.43 -53.58
#